data_AF-A0A6S6SHU2-F1
#
_entry.id   AF-A0A6S6SHU2-F1
#
_cell.length_a   1.000
_cell.length_b   1.000
_cell.length_c   1.000
_cell.angle_alpha   90.00
_cell.angle_beta   90.00
_cell.angle_gamma   90.00
#
_symmetry.space_group_name_H-M   'P 1'
#
loop_
_entity.id
_entity.type
_entity.pdbx_description
1 polymer ?
#
loop_
_entity_poly.entity_id
_entity_poly.type
_entity_poly.pdbx_seq_one_letter_code
_entity_poly.pdbx_strand_id
1 'polypeptide(L)'
;MNNLEISNQQFQDIITNIPANWRDLNKEKLHGHEEIKKENIGYYLFKVNIDEAHVIFGGCEPAHALLKVLVRSLYSQTIKKLHIGIFNESHGNYDYEDSVQILSKGFFPNLKIFSIGFYDELYNGGMNFAGKLGDVTTLVQKMPRIEELELMGFFELKQKVDFQYLRKLTLWSDSDSIGWLSLYHDISQDTLDNFLLSNLPKVNCLELFLDDDSHFVFPQIFLEAKTVSKLELMDIEGGFLIGEEEKLLESALADSCNITRIVSNKK
;
A
#
# COMPACT_ATOMS: atom_id res chain seq x y z
N MET A 1 -10.78 -20.77 -10.25
CA MET A 1 -9.39 -21.26 -10.32
C MET A 1 -8.73 -20.55 -11.49
N ASN A 2 -7.64 -19.84 -11.28
CA ASN A 2 -6.91 -19.20 -12.38
C ASN A 2 -6.16 -20.26 -13.17
N ASN A 3 -6.22 -20.20 -14.49
CA ASN A 3 -5.37 -21.02 -15.34
C ASN A 3 -3.93 -20.52 -15.18
N LEU A 4 -3.15 -21.21 -14.35
CA LEU A 4 -1.72 -20.97 -14.22
C LEU A 4 -1.04 -21.58 -15.44
N GLU A 5 -0.52 -20.74 -16.31
CA GLU A 5 -0.02 -21.13 -17.64
C GLU A 5 1.50 -20.91 -17.77
N ILE A 6 2.11 -20.23 -16.81
CA ILE A 6 3.52 -19.82 -16.86
C ILE A 6 4.26 -20.43 -15.66
N SER A 7 5.25 -21.28 -15.93
CA SER A 7 6.13 -21.83 -14.90
C SER A 7 7.05 -20.76 -14.29
N ASN A 8 7.64 -21.03 -13.12
CA ASN A 8 8.61 -20.11 -12.52
C ASN A 8 9.81 -19.86 -13.44
N GLN A 9 10.28 -20.89 -14.15
CA GLN A 9 11.39 -20.72 -15.10
C GLN A 9 10.99 -19.81 -16.27
N GLN A 10 9.82 -20.04 -16.88
CA GLN A 10 9.33 -19.17 -17.95
C GLN A 10 9.12 -17.73 -17.47
N PHE A 11 8.67 -17.54 -16.23
CA PHE A 11 8.59 -16.22 -15.62
C PHE A 11 9.98 -15.56 -15.54
N GLN A 12 10.96 -16.27 -14.96
CA GLN A 12 12.34 -15.80 -14.88
C GLN A 12 12.94 -15.51 -16.27
N ASP A 13 12.64 -16.33 -17.27
CA ASP A 13 13.10 -16.13 -18.64
C ASP A 13 12.47 -14.85 -19.23
N ILE A 14 11.18 -14.59 -18.99
CA ILE A 14 10.55 -13.33 -19.41
C ILE A 14 11.28 -12.15 -18.78
N ILE A 15 11.54 -12.18 -17.47
CA ILE A 15 12.24 -11.10 -16.77
C ILE A 15 13.66 -10.92 -17.30
N THR A 16 14.36 -12.03 -17.51
CA THR A 16 15.73 -12.07 -18.04
C THR A 16 15.80 -11.78 -19.54
N ASN A 17 14.66 -11.53 -20.20
CA ASN A 17 14.58 -11.10 -21.60
C ASN A 17 13.90 -9.73 -21.81
N ILE A 18 13.43 -9.06 -20.75
CA ILE A 18 12.97 -7.66 -20.79
C ILE A 18 14.07 -6.73 -21.36
N PRO A 19 13.77 -5.71 -22.19
CA PRO A 19 14.80 -4.81 -22.70
C PRO A 19 15.78 -4.29 -21.62
N ALA A 20 17.06 -4.16 -21.95
CA ALA A 20 18.10 -3.76 -20.98
C ALA A 20 17.84 -2.40 -20.32
N ASN A 21 17.23 -1.47 -21.06
CA ASN A 21 16.78 -0.16 -20.56
C ASN A 21 15.57 -0.26 -19.61
N TRP A 22 15.00 -1.45 -19.41
CA TRP A 22 13.92 -1.75 -18.47
C TRP A 22 14.40 -2.66 -17.32
N ARG A 23 15.73 -2.85 -17.17
CA ARG A 23 16.32 -3.59 -16.06
C ARG A 23 17.37 -2.73 -15.37
N ASP A 24 17.47 -2.88 -14.06
CA ASP A 24 18.66 -2.43 -13.34
C ASP A 24 19.79 -3.45 -13.53
N LEU A 25 20.79 -3.06 -14.31
CA LEU A 25 21.95 -3.89 -14.58
C LEU A 25 23.03 -3.78 -13.50
N ASN A 26 22.93 -2.81 -12.58
CA ASN A 26 23.96 -2.51 -11.59
C ASN A 26 23.44 -2.81 -10.18
N LYS A 27 23.61 -4.07 -9.76
CA LYS A 27 23.18 -4.69 -8.49
C LYS A 27 23.45 -3.95 -7.16
N GLU A 28 24.01 -2.74 -7.13
CA GLU A 28 24.41 -2.08 -5.88
C GLU A 28 24.20 -0.56 -5.82
N LYS A 29 23.69 0.09 -6.88
CA LYS A 29 23.40 1.53 -6.81
C LYS A 29 22.17 1.90 -7.62
N LEU A 30 21.13 2.30 -6.91
CA LEU A 30 20.00 3.08 -7.43
C LEU A 30 20.57 4.39 -7.98
N HIS A 31 20.84 4.45 -9.29
CA HIS A 31 21.20 5.68 -9.97
C HIS A 31 20.23 5.89 -11.12
N GLY A 32 19.36 6.90 -10.97
CA GLY A 32 18.47 7.38 -12.00
C GLY A 32 19.23 7.67 -13.30
N HIS A 33 18.68 7.20 -14.40
CA HIS A 33 19.16 7.47 -15.74
C HIS A 33 18.23 8.49 -16.43
N GLU A 34 18.68 9.73 -16.51
CA GLU A 34 18.05 10.79 -17.29
C GLU A 34 18.16 10.43 -18.78
N GLU A 35 17.05 10.05 -19.44
CA GLU A 35 17.01 10.02 -20.90
C GLU A 35 16.09 11.13 -21.42
N ILE A 36 16.72 12.13 -22.04
CA ILE A 36 16.11 13.31 -22.65
C ILE A 36 15.39 12.86 -23.93
N LYS A 37 14.16 12.36 -23.80
CA LYS A 37 13.15 12.43 -24.86
C LYS A 37 11.79 12.76 -24.24
N LYS A 38 11.26 13.90 -24.68
CA LYS A 38 10.15 14.70 -24.13
C LYS A 38 8.80 14.02 -23.88
N GLU A 39 8.62 12.70 -23.92
CA GLU A 39 7.26 12.14 -23.82
C GLU A 39 7.03 10.92 -22.93
N ASN A 40 8.01 10.23 -22.34
CA ASN A 40 7.73 9.23 -21.27
C ASN A 40 9.02 8.85 -20.53
N ILE A 41 9.27 9.46 -19.38
CA ILE A 41 10.33 9.02 -18.45
C ILE A 41 9.68 8.05 -17.48
N GLY A 42 10.07 6.78 -17.54
CA GLY A 42 9.68 5.77 -16.57
C GLY A 42 10.84 4.81 -16.35
N TYR A 43 11.30 4.69 -15.11
CA TYR A 43 12.25 3.67 -14.71
C TYR A 43 11.51 2.35 -14.54
N TYR A 44 12.15 1.25 -14.92
CA TYR A 44 11.61 -0.10 -14.68
C TYR A 44 12.59 -0.89 -13.83
N LEU A 45 12.25 -1.09 -12.56
CA LEU A 45 12.91 -2.11 -11.74
C LEU A 45 11.93 -3.24 -11.47
N PHE A 46 12.30 -4.41 -11.98
CA PHE A 46 11.70 -5.66 -11.57
C PHE A 46 12.77 -6.55 -10.94
N LYS A 47 12.88 -6.51 -9.61
CA LYS A 47 13.79 -7.39 -8.88
C LYS A 47 13.02 -8.60 -8.43
N VAL A 48 13.38 -9.76 -8.95
CA VAL A 48 12.77 -11.04 -8.58
C VAL A 48 13.82 -11.98 -8.06
N ASN A 49 13.59 -12.44 -6.84
CA ASN A 49 14.34 -13.53 -6.24
C ASN A 49 13.44 -14.77 -6.12
N ILE A 50 13.81 -15.76 -5.31
CA ILE A 50 13.00 -16.99 -5.19
C ILE A 50 11.65 -16.76 -4.49
N ASP A 51 11.56 -15.77 -3.61
CA ASP A 51 10.38 -15.51 -2.77
C ASP A 51 9.97 -14.04 -2.67
N GLU A 52 10.55 -13.18 -3.51
CA GLU A 52 10.39 -11.72 -3.42
C GLU A 52 10.30 -11.12 -4.82
N ALA A 53 9.37 -10.18 -4.99
CA ALA A 53 9.22 -9.37 -6.19
C ALA A 53 9.08 -7.90 -5.83
N HIS A 54 9.89 -7.06 -6.46
CA HIS A 54 9.77 -5.61 -6.40
C HIS A 54 9.40 -5.10 -7.78
N VAL A 55 8.35 -4.30 -7.87
CA VAL A 55 7.72 -3.76 -9.08
C VAL A 55 7.71 -2.25 -8.91
N ILE A 56 8.77 -1.57 -9.32
CA ILE A 56 8.90 -0.13 -9.10
C ILE A 56 8.24 0.65 -10.25
N PHE A 57 7.04 1.21 -10.08
CA PHE A 57 6.30 1.87 -11.19
C PHE A 57 5.24 2.89 -10.81
N GLY A 58 4.93 3.76 -11.77
CA GLY A 58 3.64 4.42 -11.95
C GLY A 58 2.89 3.92 -13.19
N GLY A 59 1.76 3.22 -13.02
CA GLY A 59 0.64 3.07 -13.99
C GLY A 59 0.86 2.72 -15.47
N CYS A 60 2.06 2.36 -15.93
CA CYS A 60 2.34 2.25 -17.37
C CYS A 60 2.16 0.84 -17.96
N GLU A 61 1.93 0.78 -19.29
CA GLU A 61 1.62 -0.46 -20.03
C GLU A 61 2.62 -1.62 -19.80
N PRO A 62 3.95 -1.40 -19.79
CA PRO A 62 4.90 -2.48 -19.49
C PRO A 62 4.75 -3.09 -18.11
N ALA A 63 4.52 -2.26 -17.08
CA ALA A 63 4.31 -2.73 -15.72
C ALA A 63 3.06 -3.59 -15.65
N HIS A 64 1.98 -3.13 -16.29
CA HIS A 64 0.73 -3.88 -16.40
C HIS A 64 0.91 -5.21 -17.16
N ALA A 65 1.76 -5.26 -18.20
CA ALA A 65 2.08 -6.51 -18.88
C ALA A 65 2.79 -7.49 -17.93
N LEU A 66 3.78 -7.03 -17.14
CA LEU A 66 4.48 -7.88 -16.18
C LEU A 66 3.57 -8.35 -15.05
N LEU A 67 2.69 -7.50 -14.52
CA LEU A 67 1.69 -7.89 -13.53
C LEU A 67 0.73 -8.95 -14.10
N LYS A 68 0.28 -8.80 -15.35
CA LYS A 68 -0.58 -9.79 -16.03
C LYS A 68 0.13 -11.14 -16.18
N VAL A 69 1.43 -11.14 -16.42
CA VAL A 69 2.26 -12.36 -16.46
C VAL A 69 2.40 -12.94 -15.05
N LEU A 70 2.71 -12.11 -14.04
CA LEU A 70 2.85 -12.52 -12.64
C LEU A 70 1.61 -13.26 -12.15
N VAL A 71 0.41 -12.68 -12.33
CA VAL A 71 -0.85 -13.28 -11.84
C VAL A 71 -1.23 -14.59 -12.54
N ARG A 72 -0.67 -14.86 -13.72
CA ARG A 72 -0.83 -16.12 -14.49
C ARG A 72 0.27 -17.13 -14.24
N SER A 73 1.29 -16.76 -13.47
CA SER A 73 2.45 -17.61 -13.22
C SER A 73 2.31 -18.43 -11.94
N LEU A 74 2.97 -19.59 -11.89
CA LEU A 74 3.20 -20.35 -10.66
C LEU A 74 3.89 -19.50 -9.59
N TYR A 75 4.61 -18.44 -10.00
CA TYR A 75 5.33 -17.58 -9.09
C TYR A 75 4.39 -16.82 -8.15
N SER A 76 3.20 -16.42 -8.62
CA SER A 76 2.14 -15.85 -7.76
C SER A 76 1.75 -16.78 -6.60
N GLN A 77 1.93 -18.09 -6.76
CA GLN A 77 1.64 -19.08 -5.71
C GLN A 77 2.79 -19.25 -4.72
N THR A 78 4.01 -18.82 -5.06
CA THR A 78 5.21 -19.06 -4.24
C THR A 78 5.81 -17.80 -3.63
N ILE A 79 5.51 -16.61 -4.16
CA ILE A 79 6.02 -15.35 -3.61
C ILE A 79 5.57 -15.15 -2.17
N LYS A 80 6.48 -14.59 -1.37
CA LYS A 80 6.25 -14.18 0.01
C LYS A 80 6.22 -12.68 0.18
N LYS A 81 6.90 -11.93 -0.70
CA LYS A 81 6.95 -10.47 -0.66
C LYS A 81 6.66 -9.89 -2.03
N LEU A 82 5.80 -8.88 -2.07
CA LEU A 82 5.47 -8.14 -3.28
C LEU A 82 5.37 -6.66 -2.94
N HIS A 83 6.21 -5.87 -3.59
CA HIS A 83 6.23 -4.42 -3.42
C HIS A 83 5.95 -3.74 -4.75
N ILE A 84 5.01 -2.80 -4.79
CA ILE A 84 4.63 -2.04 -5.98
C ILE A 84 4.80 -0.54 -5.68
N GLY A 85 5.59 0.19 -6.47
CA GLY A 85 5.63 1.66 -6.40
C GLY A 85 6.73 2.30 -5.52
N ILE A 86 7.73 1.55 -5.04
CA ILE A 86 8.80 2.07 -4.17
C ILE A 86 9.86 2.88 -4.98
N PHE A 87 9.63 4.15 -5.37
CA PHE A 87 10.70 4.97 -6.02
C PHE A 87 10.76 6.47 -5.70
N ASN A 88 11.84 6.86 -5.03
CA ASN A 88 12.16 8.19 -4.45
C ASN A 88 12.67 9.26 -5.46
N GLU A 89 12.35 9.21 -6.75
CA GLU A 89 12.93 10.22 -7.69
C GLU A 89 11.98 10.79 -8.72
N SER A 90 10.67 10.60 -8.58
CA SER A 90 9.73 11.05 -9.60
C SER A 90 8.55 11.82 -9.04
N HIS A 91 8.51 13.10 -9.39
CA HIS A 91 7.36 13.97 -9.18
C HIS A 91 6.20 13.52 -10.08
N GLY A 92 5.07 13.11 -9.51
CA GLY A 92 3.88 12.82 -10.29
C GLY A 92 2.72 12.19 -9.50
N ASN A 93 1.50 12.39 -10.01
CA ASN A 93 0.32 11.65 -9.58
C ASN A 93 0.33 10.27 -10.23
N TYR A 94 0.54 9.21 -9.45
CA TYR A 94 0.55 7.84 -9.94
C TYR A 94 -0.83 7.20 -9.82
N ASP A 95 -1.35 6.69 -10.93
CA ASP A 95 -2.56 5.88 -10.93
C ASP A 95 -2.19 4.38 -10.96
N TYR A 96 -2.56 3.68 -9.90
CA TYR A 96 -2.37 2.26 -9.69
C TYR A 96 -3.69 1.46 -9.81
N GLU A 97 -4.81 2.07 -10.19
CA GLU A 97 -6.10 1.37 -10.28
C GLU A 97 -6.03 0.15 -11.19
N ASP A 98 -5.41 0.30 -12.37
CA ASP A 98 -5.19 -0.81 -13.30
C ASP A 98 -4.29 -1.90 -12.69
N SER A 99 -3.27 -1.51 -11.93
CA SER A 99 -2.38 -2.44 -11.22
C SER A 99 -3.16 -3.24 -10.17
N VAL A 100 -4.00 -2.57 -9.37
CA VAL A 100 -4.89 -3.19 -8.39
C VAL A 100 -5.89 -4.12 -9.08
N GLN A 101 -6.48 -3.72 -10.20
CA GLN A 101 -7.39 -4.57 -10.98
C GLN A 101 -6.71 -5.81 -11.57
N ILE A 102 -5.48 -5.69 -12.05
CA ILE A 102 -4.70 -6.84 -12.55
C ILE A 102 -4.38 -7.79 -11.40
N LEU A 103 -3.85 -7.27 -10.29
CA LEU A 103 -3.48 -8.08 -9.13
C LEU A 103 -4.70 -8.76 -8.49
N SER A 104 -5.86 -8.10 -8.47
CA SER A 104 -7.13 -8.64 -7.96
C SER A 104 -7.61 -9.89 -8.72
N LYS A 105 -7.14 -10.08 -9.96
CA LYS A 105 -7.41 -11.29 -10.74
C LYS A 105 -6.52 -12.46 -10.31
N GLY A 106 -5.43 -12.22 -9.60
CA GLY A 106 -4.49 -13.22 -9.09
C GLY A 106 -4.97 -13.96 -7.84
N PHE A 107 -4.14 -14.87 -7.34
CA PHE A 107 -4.27 -15.47 -6.01
C PHE A 107 -2.88 -15.67 -5.42
N PHE A 108 -2.66 -15.21 -4.19
CA PHE A 108 -1.35 -15.13 -3.57
C PHE A 108 -1.33 -15.86 -2.22
N PRO A 109 -1.44 -17.20 -2.22
CA PRO A 109 -1.66 -17.99 -1.01
C PRO A 109 -0.51 -17.97 0.00
N ASN A 110 0.71 -17.61 -0.43
CA ASN A 110 1.92 -17.61 0.40
C ASN A 110 2.49 -16.21 0.62
N LEU A 111 1.82 -15.17 0.11
CA LEU A 111 2.27 -13.80 0.28
C LEU A 111 2.07 -13.36 1.74
N LYS A 112 3.15 -12.88 2.33
CA LYS A 112 3.26 -12.43 3.72
C LYS A 112 3.42 -10.92 3.83
N ILE A 113 4.13 -10.30 2.88
CA ILE A 113 4.37 -8.86 2.87
C ILE A 113 3.86 -8.31 1.53
N PHE A 114 2.98 -7.32 1.61
CA PHE A 114 2.48 -6.59 0.46
C PHE A 114 2.54 -5.10 0.73
N SER A 115 3.22 -4.37 -0.15
CA SER A 115 3.09 -2.92 -0.21
C SER A 115 2.73 -2.48 -1.62
N ILE A 116 1.83 -1.50 -1.72
CA ILE A 116 1.49 -0.87 -2.98
C ILE A 116 1.26 0.63 -2.79
N GLY A 117 1.74 1.36 -3.77
CA GLY A 117 1.60 2.80 -3.85
C GLY A 117 2.92 3.49 -3.61
N PHE A 118 2.83 4.78 -3.35
CA PHE A 118 3.99 5.62 -3.20
C PHE A 118 3.69 6.76 -2.24
N TYR A 119 4.61 6.99 -1.32
CA TYR A 119 4.71 8.17 -0.49
C TYR A 119 6.19 8.53 -0.41
N ASP A 120 6.54 9.78 -0.68
CA ASP A 120 7.92 10.24 -0.71
C ASP A 120 8.07 11.63 -0.12
N GLU A 121 8.77 11.67 1.01
CA GLU A 121 9.19 12.89 1.67
C GLU A 121 10.57 13.32 1.14
N LEU A 122 10.60 13.91 -0.06
CA LEU A 122 11.83 14.55 -0.52
C LEU A 122 12.09 15.84 0.28
N TYR A 123 13.11 15.78 1.13
CA TYR A 123 13.68 16.92 1.86
C TYR A 123 13.97 18.10 0.89
N ASN A 124 13.30 19.24 1.16
CA ASN A 124 13.44 20.57 0.53
C ASN A 124 12.53 20.92 -0.67
N GLY A 125 11.60 20.06 -1.08
CA GLY A 125 10.78 20.30 -2.28
C GLY A 125 9.31 20.63 -2.05
N GLY A 126 8.68 20.03 -1.04
CA GLY A 126 7.24 20.14 -0.81
C GLY A 126 6.42 19.64 -2.01
N MET A 127 6.04 18.37 -2.01
CA MET A 127 4.89 17.86 -2.77
C MET A 127 4.71 16.37 -2.44
N ASN A 128 3.86 16.07 -1.46
CA ASN A 128 3.40 14.72 -1.17
C ASN A 128 2.29 14.37 -2.17
N PHE A 129 2.57 13.48 -3.13
CA PHE A 129 1.55 12.96 -4.04
C PHE A 129 1.22 11.54 -3.65
N ALA A 130 0.16 11.38 -2.87
CA ALA A 130 -0.45 10.07 -2.67
C ALA A 130 -0.99 9.59 -4.03
N GLY A 131 -0.55 8.42 -4.51
CA GLY A 131 -1.06 7.83 -5.75
C GLY A 131 -2.52 7.38 -5.61
N LYS A 132 -3.25 7.14 -6.69
CA LYS A 132 -4.60 6.54 -6.64
C LYS A 132 -4.51 5.03 -6.76
N LEU A 133 -5.04 4.28 -5.80
CA LEU A 133 -5.11 2.82 -5.84
C LEU A 133 -6.51 2.30 -6.23
N GLY A 134 -7.57 3.05 -5.90
CA GLY A 134 -8.96 2.62 -6.10
C GLY A 134 -9.40 1.51 -5.13
N ASP A 135 -10.32 0.65 -5.56
CA ASP A 135 -10.89 -0.42 -4.72
C ASP A 135 -9.93 -1.61 -4.52
N VAL A 136 -9.39 -1.73 -3.31
CA VAL A 136 -8.44 -2.79 -2.94
C VAL A 136 -9.11 -4.03 -2.33
N THR A 137 -10.44 -4.03 -2.18
CA THR A 137 -11.19 -5.07 -1.45
C THR A 137 -10.91 -6.48 -1.96
N THR A 138 -11.01 -6.67 -3.28
CA THR A 138 -10.77 -8.00 -3.86
C THR A 138 -9.30 -8.38 -3.75
N LEU A 139 -8.39 -7.42 -3.95
CA LEU A 139 -6.95 -7.64 -3.91
C LEU A 139 -6.50 -8.22 -2.56
N VAL A 140 -6.85 -7.57 -1.46
CA VAL A 140 -6.42 -8.00 -0.12
C VAL A 140 -7.04 -9.37 0.26
N GLN A 141 -8.24 -9.68 -0.23
CA GLN A 141 -8.86 -11.00 -0.05
C GLN A 141 -8.13 -12.13 -0.80
N LYS A 142 -7.30 -11.80 -1.81
CA LYS A 142 -6.46 -12.78 -2.51
C LYS A 142 -5.16 -13.12 -1.78
N MET A 143 -4.91 -12.54 -0.61
CA MET A 143 -3.68 -12.66 0.18
C MET A 143 -3.97 -13.24 1.57
N PRO A 144 -4.47 -14.49 1.68
CA PRO A 144 -5.01 -15.03 2.95
C PRO A 144 -3.96 -15.24 4.05
N ARG A 145 -2.66 -15.13 3.74
CA ARG A 145 -1.54 -15.29 4.69
C ARG A 145 -0.76 -14.00 4.92
N ILE A 146 -1.35 -12.86 4.59
CA ILE A 146 -0.70 -11.56 4.76
C ILE A 146 -0.37 -11.33 6.25
N GLU A 147 0.87 -10.95 6.51
CA GLU A 147 1.44 -10.63 7.82
C GLU A 147 1.75 -9.13 7.93
N GLU A 148 2.09 -8.47 6.83
CA GLU A 148 2.37 -7.04 6.74
C GLU A 148 1.69 -6.46 5.50
N LEU A 149 0.82 -5.46 5.71
CA LEU A 149 0.08 -4.76 4.66
C LEU A 149 0.35 -3.27 4.75
N GLU A 150 0.80 -2.70 3.64
CA GLU A 150 1.09 -1.27 3.50
C GLU A 150 0.40 -0.73 2.25
N LEU A 151 -0.50 0.22 2.44
CA LEU A 151 -1.24 0.87 1.36
C LEU A 151 -0.95 2.37 1.40
N MET A 152 -0.36 2.87 0.32
CA MET A 152 0.01 4.28 0.19
C MET A 152 -0.76 4.91 -0.98
N GLY A 153 -1.53 5.97 -0.73
CA GLY A 153 -2.38 6.59 -1.72
C GLY A 153 -3.87 6.63 -1.37
N PHE A 154 -4.68 6.94 -2.37
CA PHE A 154 -6.13 6.98 -2.30
C PHE A 154 -6.72 5.60 -2.61
N PHE A 155 -7.28 4.93 -1.62
CA PHE A 155 -7.88 3.60 -1.76
C PHE A 155 -9.27 3.51 -1.14
N GLU A 156 -10.03 2.52 -1.59
CA GLU A 156 -11.30 2.12 -0.97
C GLU A 156 -11.22 0.69 -0.46
N LEU A 157 -11.75 0.47 0.74
CA LEU A 157 -12.09 -0.86 1.24
C LEU A 157 -13.59 -0.90 1.48
N LYS A 158 -14.33 -1.59 0.59
CA LYS A 158 -15.80 -1.55 0.56
C LYS A 158 -16.47 -2.46 1.58
N GLN A 159 -15.71 -3.38 2.17
CA GLN A 159 -16.20 -4.29 3.20
C GLN A 159 -15.05 -4.76 4.08
N LYS A 160 -15.41 -5.12 5.30
CA LYS A 160 -14.52 -5.79 6.26
C LYS A 160 -13.90 -7.05 5.65
N VAL A 161 -12.66 -7.32 6.05
CA VAL A 161 -11.87 -8.47 5.61
C VAL A 161 -11.42 -9.27 6.84
N ASP A 162 -11.24 -10.58 6.66
CA ASP A 162 -10.71 -11.46 7.70
C ASP A 162 -9.18 -11.55 7.59
N PHE A 163 -8.46 -10.77 8.40
CA PHE A 163 -7.01 -10.71 8.41
C PHE A 163 -6.41 -11.60 9.51
N GLN A 164 -6.60 -12.92 9.39
CA GLN A 164 -6.20 -13.91 10.41
C GLN A 164 -4.70 -13.92 10.78
N TYR A 165 -3.84 -13.40 9.89
CA TYR A 165 -2.38 -13.44 10.02
C TYR A 165 -1.72 -12.07 10.11
N LEU A 166 -2.47 -10.98 9.88
CA LEU A 166 -1.90 -9.64 9.79
C LEU A 166 -1.35 -9.21 11.15
N ARG A 167 -0.10 -8.73 11.15
CA ARG A 167 0.66 -8.25 12.31
C ARG A 167 0.93 -6.76 12.23
N LYS A 168 1.28 -6.27 11.04
CA LYS A 168 1.49 -4.85 10.76
C LYS A 168 0.48 -4.36 9.73
N LEU A 169 -0.22 -3.28 10.04
CA LEU A 169 -1.06 -2.54 9.10
C LEU A 169 -0.58 -1.10 9.02
N THR A 170 -0.21 -0.65 7.83
CA THR A 170 0.15 0.73 7.53
C THR A 170 -0.78 1.27 6.45
N LEU A 171 -1.50 2.34 6.78
CA LEU A 171 -2.39 3.07 5.87
C LEU A 171 -1.87 4.50 5.75
N TRP A 172 -1.45 4.87 4.55
CA TRP A 172 -0.95 6.21 4.24
C TRP A 172 -1.82 6.80 3.13
N SER A 173 -2.66 7.76 3.44
CA SER A 173 -3.53 8.44 2.47
C SER A 173 -3.41 9.95 2.50
N ASP A 174 -2.63 10.48 3.46
CA ASP A 174 -2.25 11.89 3.52
C ASP A 174 -1.71 12.39 2.17
N SER A 175 -2.32 13.47 1.69
CA SER A 175 -1.87 14.17 0.50
C SER A 175 -1.74 15.66 0.81
N ASP A 176 -0.53 16.12 1.13
CA ASP A 176 -0.19 17.55 1.09
C ASP A 176 -0.20 18.06 -0.36
N SER A 177 -1.39 18.10 -0.96
CA SER A 177 -1.59 18.66 -2.29
C SER A 177 -1.61 20.18 -2.16
N ILE A 178 -0.43 20.78 -2.28
CA ILE A 178 -0.30 22.23 -2.43
C ILE A 178 -0.91 22.64 -3.78
N GLY A 179 -2.22 22.87 -3.80
CA GLY A 179 -2.82 24.04 -4.43
C GLY A 179 -3.02 24.10 -5.96
N TRP A 180 -3.03 23.01 -6.74
CA TRP A 180 -3.24 23.16 -8.21
C TRP A 180 -4.31 22.28 -8.86
N LEU A 181 -4.77 21.21 -8.22
CA LEU A 181 -5.91 20.40 -8.69
C LEU A 181 -6.78 20.04 -7.48
N SER A 182 -7.90 20.76 -7.35
CA SER A 182 -8.78 20.86 -6.18
C SER A 182 -9.57 19.60 -5.83
N LEU A 183 -8.90 18.46 -5.68
CA LEU A 183 -9.56 17.25 -5.24
C LEU A 183 -8.78 16.70 -4.05
N TYR A 184 -9.15 17.18 -2.86
CA TYR A 184 -8.86 16.50 -1.60
C TYR A 184 -9.36 15.07 -1.75
N HIS A 185 -8.45 14.12 -1.72
CA HIS A 185 -8.79 12.72 -1.81
C HIS A 185 -8.20 12.08 -0.58
N ASP A 186 -8.87 12.08 0.57
CA ASP A 186 -8.49 11.10 1.58
C ASP A 186 -9.33 9.83 1.36
N ILE A 187 -9.04 8.77 2.11
CA ILE A 187 -9.96 7.64 2.22
C ILE A 187 -11.29 8.09 2.85
N SER A 188 -12.37 7.38 2.57
CA SER A 188 -13.65 7.64 3.23
C SER A 188 -13.68 7.11 4.66
N GLN A 189 -14.56 7.66 5.50
CA GLN A 189 -14.85 7.08 6.82
C GLN A 189 -15.25 5.60 6.71
N ASP A 190 -16.06 5.24 5.71
CA ASP A 190 -16.44 3.84 5.47
C ASP A 190 -15.23 2.93 5.20
N THR A 191 -14.22 3.45 4.49
CA THR A 191 -12.97 2.72 4.23
C THR A 191 -12.19 2.51 5.53
N LEU A 192 -12.02 3.58 6.32
CA LEU A 192 -11.36 3.50 7.63
C LEU A 192 -12.09 2.53 8.57
N ASP A 193 -13.42 2.65 8.68
CA ASP A 193 -14.27 1.75 9.47
C ASP A 193 -14.11 0.30 9.03
N ASN A 194 -14.09 0.04 7.72
CA ASN A 194 -13.92 -1.32 7.21
C ASN A 194 -12.55 -1.90 7.59
N PHE A 195 -11.49 -1.11 7.66
CA PHE A 195 -10.19 -1.55 8.20
C PHE A 195 -10.26 -1.78 9.71
N LEU A 196 -10.67 -0.77 10.49
CA LEU A 196 -10.66 -0.84 11.96
C LEU A 196 -11.63 -1.87 12.54
N LEU A 197 -12.69 -2.21 11.80
CA LEU A 197 -13.68 -3.22 12.16
C LEU A 197 -13.44 -4.59 11.50
N SER A 198 -12.38 -4.75 10.72
CA SER A 198 -11.94 -6.06 10.22
C SER A 198 -11.49 -6.98 11.36
N ASN A 199 -11.41 -8.29 11.09
CA ASN A 199 -10.88 -9.22 12.09
C ASN A 199 -9.35 -9.14 12.11
N LEU A 200 -8.78 -8.51 13.14
CA LEU A 200 -7.35 -8.20 13.26
C LEU A 200 -6.71 -8.88 14.51
N PRO A 201 -6.89 -10.20 14.73
CA PRO A 201 -6.57 -10.85 16.01
C PRO A 201 -5.06 -10.95 16.31
N LYS A 202 -4.19 -10.56 15.37
CA LYS A 202 -2.73 -10.63 15.49
C LYS A 202 -2.04 -9.29 15.24
N VAL A 203 -2.78 -8.23 14.92
CA VAL A 203 -2.18 -6.92 14.67
C VAL A 203 -1.54 -6.42 15.96
N ASN A 204 -0.24 -6.18 15.90
CA ASN A 204 0.54 -5.62 17.00
C ASN A 204 1.17 -4.27 16.66
N CYS A 205 1.13 -3.86 15.39
CA CYS A 205 1.55 -2.54 14.93
C CYS A 205 0.49 -1.97 13.97
N LEU A 206 -0.04 -0.79 14.30
CA LEU A 206 -0.97 -0.02 13.48
C LEU A 206 -0.41 1.37 13.23
N GLU A 207 -0.29 1.73 11.96
CA GLU A 207 0.18 3.04 11.53
C GLU A 207 -0.89 3.65 10.61
N LEU A 208 -1.43 4.80 11.00
CA LEU A 208 -2.43 5.55 10.25
C LEU A 208 -1.87 6.95 9.98
N PHE A 209 -1.70 7.28 8.71
CA PHE A 209 -1.24 8.59 8.27
C PHE A 209 -2.24 9.12 7.24
N LEU A 210 -3.20 9.89 7.74
CA LEU A 210 -4.35 10.40 7.01
C LEU A 210 -4.20 11.91 6.80
N ASP A 211 -5.01 12.49 5.93
CA ASP A 211 -4.97 13.92 5.62
C ASP A 211 -5.41 14.75 6.83
N ASP A 212 -4.67 15.81 7.15
CA ASP A 212 -4.91 16.69 8.30
C ASP A 212 -6.23 17.48 8.23
N ASP A 213 -6.80 17.66 7.04
CA ASP A 213 -8.08 18.35 6.82
C ASP A 213 -9.29 17.38 6.86
N SER A 214 -9.06 16.08 7.08
CA SER A 214 -10.10 15.08 7.28
C SER A 214 -10.83 15.21 8.62
N HIS A 215 -11.96 14.50 8.75
CA HIS A 215 -12.87 14.59 9.90
C HIS A 215 -13.28 13.20 10.37
N PHE A 216 -12.30 12.32 10.60
CA PHE A 216 -12.57 10.94 10.98
C PHE A 216 -13.08 10.78 12.41
N VAL A 217 -13.78 9.69 12.64
CA VAL A 217 -14.16 9.19 13.97
C VAL A 217 -13.65 7.77 14.18
N PHE A 218 -13.37 7.41 15.43
CA PHE A 218 -13.02 6.05 15.80
C PHE A 218 -14.29 5.23 16.09
N PRO A 219 -14.44 4.03 15.49
CA PRO A 219 -15.50 3.13 15.88
C PRO A 219 -15.38 2.71 17.35
N GLN A 220 -16.49 2.70 18.08
CA GLN A 220 -16.51 2.31 19.49
C GLN A 220 -15.91 0.90 19.73
N ILE A 221 -16.15 -0.05 18.82
CA ILE A 221 -15.59 -1.41 18.90
C ILE A 221 -14.06 -1.41 18.84
N PHE A 222 -13.47 -0.48 18.06
CA PHE A 222 -12.03 -0.30 17.97
C PHE A 222 -11.48 0.31 19.27
N LEU A 223 -12.13 1.35 19.81
CA LEU A 223 -11.79 1.96 21.10
C LEU A 223 -11.86 0.96 22.28
N GLU A 224 -12.70 -0.07 22.18
CA GLU A 224 -12.78 -1.17 23.15
C GLU A 224 -11.71 -2.26 22.96
N ALA A 225 -10.74 -2.06 22.04
CA ALA A 225 -9.69 -3.00 21.67
C ALA A 225 -10.19 -4.39 21.20
N LYS A 226 -11.46 -4.51 20.81
CA LYS A 226 -12.08 -5.81 20.48
C LYS A 226 -11.58 -6.38 19.16
N THR A 227 -11.26 -5.53 18.20
CA THR A 227 -10.75 -5.95 16.87
C THR A 227 -9.24 -6.14 16.88
N VAL A 228 -8.52 -5.45 17.76
CA VAL A 228 -7.05 -5.34 17.80
C VAL A 228 -6.46 -5.71 19.18
N SER A 229 -6.94 -6.80 19.78
CA SER A 229 -6.57 -7.23 21.15
C SER A 229 -5.08 -7.49 21.44
N LYS A 230 -4.21 -7.42 20.42
CA LYS A 230 -2.75 -7.60 20.53
C LYS A 230 -1.96 -6.36 20.12
N LEU A 231 -2.61 -5.21 19.98
CA LEU A 231 -1.96 -3.99 19.55
C LEU A 231 -0.93 -3.55 20.59
N GLU A 232 0.33 -3.45 20.18
CA GLU A 232 1.44 -3.04 21.04
C GLU A 232 1.89 -1.61 20.70
N LEU A 233 1.87 -1.26 19.41
CA LEU A 233 2.29 0.04 18.89
C LEU A 233 1.19 0.64 18.01
N MET A 234 0.89 1.91 18.25
CA MET A 234 -0.02 2.69 17.44
C MET A 234 0.56 4.07 17.14
N ASP A 235 0.68 4.40 15.86
CA ASP A 235 1.09 5.72 15.35
C ASP A 235 -0.04 6.30 14.51
N ILE A 236 -0.54 7.48 14.87
CA ILE A 236 -1.66 8.12 14.19
C ILE A 236 -1.32 9.57 13.87
N GLU A 237 -1.54 9.94 12.62
CA GLU A 237 -1.49 11.30 12.10
C GLU A 237 -2.69 11.51 11.18
N GLY A 238 -3.31 12.68 11.27
CA GLY A 238 -4.38 13.11 10.37
C GLY A 238 -5.54 13.83 11.07
N GLY A 239 -6.53 14.21 10.27
CA GLY A 239 -7.70 14.97 10.68
C GLY A 239 -8.78 14.11 11.32
N PHE A 240 -9.06 14.37 12.61
CA PHE A 240 -10.11 13.71 13.38
C PHE A 240 -11.09 14.75 13.94
N LEU A 241 -12.36 14.37 14.12
CA LEU A 241 -13.34 15.25 14.75
C LEU A 241 -12.92 15.67 16.16
N ILE A 242 -13.31 16.87 16.55
CA ILE A 242 -13.06 17.41 17.89
C ILE A 242 -13.55 16.42 18.96
N GLY A 243 -12.64 16.06 19.86
CA GLY A 243 -12.88 15.12 20.96
C GLY A 243 -12.55 13.66 20.64
N GLU A 244 -12.27 13.29 19.39
CA GLU A 244 -11.87 11.91 19.05
C GLU A 244 -10.48 11.55 19.60
N GLU A 245 -9.54 12.51 19.63
CA GLU A 245 -8.26 12.36 20.30
C GLU A 245 -8.45 12.04 21.80
N GLU A 246 -9.29 12.80 22.49
CA GLU A 246 -9.61 12.60 23.91
C GLU A 246 -10.29 11.24 24.12
N LYS A 247 -11.29 10.90 23.30
CA LYS A 247 -11.94 9.58 23.33
C LYS A 247 -10.96 8.44 23.13
N LEU A 248 -10.00 8.58 22.23
CA LEU A 248 -8.96 7.57 22.01
C LEU A 248 -8.08 7.41 23.24
N LEU A 249 -7.57 8.51 23.79
CA LEU A 249 -6.71 8.53 24.96
C LEU A 249 -7.40 8.04 26.25
N GLU A 250 -8.71 8.20 26.35
CA GLU A 250 -9.53 7.71 27.48
C GLU A 250 -10.08 6.28 27.27
N SER A 251 -9.82 5.68 26.11
CA SER A 251 -10.37 4.37 25.75
C SER A 251 -9.58 3.20 26.34
N ALA A 252 -10.23 2.03 26.38
CA ALA A 252 -9.57 0.78 26.75
C ALA A 252 -8.42 0.41 25.79
N LEU A 253 -8.46 0.91 24.55
CA LEU A 253 -7.38 0.73 23.59
C LEU A 253 -6.09 1.41 24.06
N ALA A 254 -6.17 2.67 24.53
CA ALA A 254 -5.01 3.41 25.03
C ALA A 254 -4.38 2.75 26.26
N ASP A 255 -5.17 2.10 27.12
CA ASP A 255 -4.66 1.33 28.25
C ASP A 255 -3.85 0.09 27.83
N SER A 256 -4.09 -0.40 26.61
CA SER A 256 -3.56 -1.69 26.12
C SER A 256 -2.42 -1.57 25.10
N CYS A 257 -2.18 -0.37 24.54
CA CYS A 257 -1.19 -0.15 23.50
C CYS A 257 -0.33 1.10 23.75
N ASN A 258 0.91 1.09 23.25
CA ASN A 258 1.77 2.27 23.28
C ASN A 258 1.44 3.18 22.10
N ILE A 259 0.81 4.32 22.39
CA ILE A 259 0.52 5.36 21.42
C ILE A 259 1.75 6.27 21.29
N THR A 260 2.47 6.16 20.18
CA THR A 260 3.73 6.87 19.98
C THR A 260 3.54 8.31 19.54
N ARG A 261 2.45 8.58 18.81
CA ARG A 261 2.12 9.89 18.27
C ARG A 261 0.63 9.96 17.96
N ILE A 262 0.01 11.09 18.34
CA ILE A 262 -1.27 11.55 17.80
C ILE A 262 -1.04 12.99 17.36
N VAL A 263 -1.17 13.24 16.06
CA VAL A 263 -1.26 14.60 15.52
C VAL A 263 -2.68 14.76 15.00
N SER A 264 -3.48 15.59 15.68
CA SER A 264 -4.84 15.93 15.28
C SER A 264 -4.97 17.44 15.17
N ASN A 265 -5.44 17.93 14.01
CA ASN A 265 -5.66 19.35 13.78
C ASN A 265 -6.95 19.79 14.49
N LYS A 266 -6.86 20.66 15.50
CA LYS A 266 -8.00 21.08 16.35
C LYS A 266 -8.88 22.18 15.71
N LYS A 267 -8.95 22.25 14.39
CA LYS A 267 -9.65 23.34 13.69
C LYS A 267 -11.16 23.10 13.57
#